data_AF-A0A7X0VIA7-F1
#
_entry.id   AF-A0A7X0VIA7-F1
#
_cell.length_a   1.000
_cell.length_b   1.000
_cell.length_c   1.000
_cell.angle_alpha   90.00
_cell.angle_beta   90.00
_cell.angle_gamma   90.00
#
_symmetry.space_group_name_H-M   'P 1'
#
loop_
_entity.id
_entity.type
_entity.pdbx_description
1 polymer ?
#
loop_
_entity_poly.entity_id
_entity_poly.type
_entity_poly.pdbx_seq_one_letter_code
_entity_poly.pdbx_strand_id
1 'polypeptide(L)'
;MRGIIKFSLSNKFALWMITIIVLVAGLYSGMNMKQESLPNLSLPYLSVTTVVPGASPDGVVEQVTAPLEQRLKNVEGLKNITSTSMSNVSNITLEFDFGQNMDKATTGVREAIDSVKLPDTAQDPSISKFSINTFPVISLSVSGESGLEDLTKTVTDEVQPALEGLDGVASVQIAGQFVKEVKLTFDQAKLAQYGLTEDSVKQMIQGSAVNVPLGIFTLGKTEKSIVVDGRIATLDDLKNLEIPAIPAGAGAAGAGAGQAGAGMPGAGAGATGAG
;
A
#
# COMPACT_ATOMS: atom_id res chain seq x y z
N MET A 1 0.73 -24.59 62.53
CA MET A 1 0.36 -25.76 61.70
C MET A 1 -0.66 -26.70 62.37
N ARG A 2 -0.54 -27.06 63.67
CA ARG A 2 -1.50 -27.98 64.34
C ARG A 2 -2.95 -27.47 64.45
N GLY A 3 -3.18 -26.16 64.46
CA GLY A 3 -4.52 -25.56 64.56
C GLY A 3 -5.41 -25.79 63.34
N ILE A 4 -4.86 -25.63 62.14
CA ILE A 4 -5.56 -25.89 60.87
C ILE A 4 -5.93 -27.38 60.73
N ILE A 5 -5.05 -28.27 61.18
CA ILE A 5 -5.30 -29.72 61.15
C ILE A 5 -6.44 -30.11 62.10
N LYS A 6 -6.46 -29.55 63.32
CA LYS A 6 -7.55 -29.80 64.29
C LYS A 6 -8.90 -29.22 63.80
N PHE A 7 -8.90 -28.03 63.21
CA PHE A 7 -10.10 -27.40 62.65
C PHE A 7 -10.66 -28.19 61.45
N SER A 8 -9.79 -28.69 60.56
CA SER A 8 -10.16 -29.60 59.48
C SER A 8 -10.81 -30.89 60.01
N LEU A 9 -10.24 -31.51 61.05
CA LEU A 9 -10.73 -32.78 61.58
C LEU A 9 -12.05 -32.65 62.35
N SER A 10 -12.32 -31.50 62.98
CA SER A 10 -13.57 -31.25 63.71
C SER A 10 -14.73 -30.86 62.78
N ASN A 11 -14.46 -30.18 61.66
CA ASN A 11 -15.49 -29.65 60.75
C ASN A 11 -15.51 -30.36 59.38
N LYS A 12 -15.74 -31.68 59.39
CA LYS A 12 -15.81 -32.53 58.20
C LYS A 12 -16.80 -32.03 57.14
N PHE A 13 -17.95 -31.49 57.57
CA PHE A 13 -18.98 -30.95 56.68
C PHE A 13 -18.55 -29.66 55.98
N ALA A 14 -17.90 -28.74 56.71
CA ALA A 14 -17.40 -27.49 56.13
C ALA A 14 -16.31 -27.74 55.08
N LEU A 15 -15.42 -28.72 55.32
CA LEU A 15 -14.43 -29.15 54.34
C LEU A 15 -15.08 -29.70 53.07
N TRP A 16 -16.13 -30.53 53.21
CA TRP A 16 -16.85 -31.08 52.07
C TRP A 16 -17.50 -29.98 51.23
N MET A 17 -18.09 -28.98 51.87
CA MET A 17 -18.69 -27.84 51.20
C MET A 17 -17.66 -26.99 50.45
N ILE A 18 -16.52 -26.68 51.09
CA ILE A 18 -15.42 -25.96 50.45
C ILE A 18 -14.89 -26.75 49.25
N THR A 19 -14.74 -28.06 49.40
CA THR A 19 -14.27 -28.94 48.31
C THR A 19 -15.24 -28.90 47.13
N ILE A 20 -16.55 -29.02 47.37
CA ILE A 20 -17.56 -28.90 46.32
C ILE A 20 -17.48 -27.53 45.64
N ILE A 21 -17.38 -26.45 46.42
CA ILE A 21 -17.32 -25.09 45.87
C ILE A 21 -16.10 -24.93 44.96
N VAL A 22 -14.92 -25.40 45.40
CA VAL A 22 -13.69 -25.36 44.59
C VAL A 22 -13.82 -26.22 43.33
N LEU A 23 -14.47 -27.39 43.43
CA LEU A 23 -14.66 -28.30 42.31
C LEU A 23 -15.61 -27.71 41.25
N VAL A 24 -16.73 -27.13 41.68
CA VAL A 24 -17.69 -26.44 40.80
C VAL A 24 -17.07 -25.18 40.19
N ALA A 25 -16.35 -24.38 40.99
CA ALA A 25 -15.65 -23.20 40.49
C ALA A 25 -14.54 -23.57 39.48
N GLY A 26 -13.80 -24.65 39.75
CA GLY A 26 -12.78 -25.18 38.86
C GLY A 26 -13.36 -25.69 37.54
N LEU A 27 -14.46 -26.45 37.59
CA LEU A 27 -15.18 -26.90 36.39
C LEU A 27 -15.72 -25.72 35.57
N TYR A 28 -16.35 -24.75 36.24
CA TYR A 28 -16.86 -23.55 35.58
C TYR A 28 -15.72 -22.78 34.91
N SER A 29 -14.62 -22.54 35.62
CA SER A 29 -13.45 -21.85 35.07
C SER A 29 -12.83 -22.62 33.90
N GLY A 30 -12.71 -23.95 34.00
CA GLY A 30 -12.14 -24.78 32.95
C GLY A 30 -12.98 -24.81 31.67
N MET A 31 -14.31 -24.78 31.79
CA MET A 31 -15.21 -24.75 30.63
C MET A 31 -15.35 -23.35 30.01
N ASN A 32 -15.20 -22.28 30.79
CA ASN A 32 -15.30 -20.89 30.28
C ASN A 32 -13.97 -20.30 29.83
N MET A 33 -12.84 -20.94 30.14
CA MET A 33 -11.53 -20.46 29.71
C MET A 33 -11.42 -20.60 28.19
N LYS A 34 -11.32 -19.46 27.50
CA LYS A 34 -11.11 -19.43 26.05
C LYS A 34 -9.78 -20.12 25.73
N GLN A 35 -9.85 -21.21 25.00
CA GLN A 35 -8.68 -21.93 24.53
C GLN A 35 -8.12 -21.19 23.30
N GLU A 36 -7.07 -20.40 23.50
CA GLU A 36 -6.31 -19.84 22.38
C GLU A 36 -5.21 -20.85 22.00
N SER A 37 -5.38 -21.54 20.86
CA SER A 37 -4.37 -22.48 20.33
C SER A 37 -3.07 -21.79 19.93
N LEU A 38 -3.13 -20.48 19.68
CA LEU A 38 -2.00 -19.61 19.42
C LEU A 38 -2.17 -18.39 20.33
N PRO A 39 -1.39 -18.23 21.42
CA PRO A 39 -1.40 -16.98 22.16
C PRO A 39 -1.02 -15.85 21.20
N ASN A 40 -1.58 -14.65 21.40
CA ASN A 40 -1.20 -13.47 20.63
C ASN A 40 0.32 -13.21 20.74
N LEU A 41 1.08 -13.72 19.77
CA LEU A 41 2.52 -13.57 19.66
C LEU A 41 2.79 -12.39 18.74
N SER A 42 3.03 -11.21 19.32
CA SER A 42 3.65 -10.11 18.58
C SER A 42 5.12 -10.46 18.35
N LEU A 43 5.40 -11.11 17.22
CA LEU A 43 6.77 -11.39 16.80
C LEU A 43 7.52 -10.06 16.64
N PRO A 44 8.74 -9.92 17.20
CA PRO A 44 9.46 -8.66 17.22
C PRO A 44 10.16 -8.41 15.88
N TYR A 45 9.38 -8.38 14.79
CA TYR A 45 9.89 -8.17 13.43
C TYR A 45 9.20 -6.99 12.75
N LEU A 46 9.99 -6.14 12.10
CA LEU A 46 9.52 -5.09 11.20
C LEU A 46 10.05 -5.37 9.79
N SER A 47 9.21 -5.18 8.78
CA SER A 47 9.62 -5.21 7.38
C SER A 47 9.53 -3.81 6.80
N VAL A 48 10.60 -3.38 6.12
CA VAL A 48 10.68 -2.13 5.37
C VAL A 48 10.75 -2.50 3.90
N THR A 49 9.72 -2.14 3.14
CA THR A 49 9.65 -2.42 1.70
C THR A 49 9.74 -1.12 0.92
N THR A 50 10.65 -1.07 -0.06
CA THR A 50 10.85 0.08 -0.93
C THR A 50 10.77 -0.36 -2.38
N VAL A 51 9.90 0.29 -3.16
CA VAL A 51 9.70 -0.01 -4.59
C VAL A 51 10.53 0.96 -5.43
N VAL A 52 11.30 0.44 -6.38
CA VAL A 52 12.22 1.21 -7.24
C VAL A 52 12.02 0.78 -8.70
N PRO A 53 10.95 1.25 -9.38
CA PRO A 53 10.61 0.78 -10.72
C PRO A 53 11.76 1.00 -11.72
N GLY A 54 12.08 -0.04 -12.49
CA GLY A 54 13.10 0.00 -13.54
C GLY A 54 14.54 -0.28 -13.08
N ALA A 55 14.78 -0.52 -11.79
CA ALA A 55 16.11 -0.81 -11.27
C ALA A 55 16.48 -2.30 -11.34
N SER A 56 17.74 -2.59 -11.69
CA SER A 56 18.33 -3.94 -11.58
C SER A 56 18.59 -4.31 -10.11
N PRO A 57 18.70 -5.60 -9.76
CA PRO A 57 18.99 -6.02 -8.39
C PRO A 57 20.21 -5.32 -7.78
N ASP A 58 21.31 -5.21 -8.55
CA ASP A 58 22.53 -4.54 -8.12
C ASP A 58 22.29 -3.03 -7.87
N GLY A 59 21.55 -2.38 -8.76
CA GLY A 59 21.17 -0.96 -8.59
C GLY A 59 20.31 -0.72 -7.36
N VAL A 60 19.38 -1.63 -7.05
CA VAL A 60 18.57 -1.58 -5.83
C VAL A 60 19.44 -1.74 -4.58
N VAL A 61 20.42 -2.65 -4.61
CA VAL A 61 21.35 -2.83 -3.48
C VAL A 61 22.12 -1.55 -3.20
N GLU A 62 22.78 -0.99 -4.22
CA GLU A 62 23.68 0.14 -4.05
C GLU A 62 22.96 1.45 -3.72
N GLN A 63 21.81 1.70 -4.36
CA GLN A 63 21.13 3.00 -4.28
C GLN A 63 20.09 3.07 -3.15
N VAL A 64 19.57 1.93 -2.69
CA VAL A 64 18.47 1.89 -1.73
C VAL A 64 18.79 0.99 -0.54
N THR A 65 19.08 -0.29 -0.77
CA THR A 65 19.21 -1.25 0.33
C THR A 65 20.40 -0.92 1.24
N ALA A 66 21.59 -0.69 0.69
CA ALA A 66 22.80 -0.43 1.49
C ALA A 66 22.72 0.90 2.28
N PRO A 67 22.26 2.03 1.70
CA PRO A 67 22.03 3.26 2.46
C PRO A 67 21.01 3.10 3.60
N LEU A 68 19.90 2.40 3.36
CA LEU A 68 18.89 2.13 4.39
C LEU A 68 19.45 1.22 5.48
N GLU A 69 20.11 0.12 5.12
CA GLU A 69 20.70 -0.84 6.06
C GLU A 69 21.70 -0.15 7.00
N GLN A 70 22.56 0.73 6.47
CA GLN A 70 23.56 1.45 7.25
C GLN A 70 22.93 2.34 8.33
N ARG A 71 21.75 2.90 8.06
CA ARG A 71 21.04 3.79 9.00
C ARG A 71 20.22 2.98 9.99
N LEU A 72 19.57 1.92 9.52
CA LEU A 72 18.77 1.00 10.34
C LEU A 72 19.60 0.24 11.37
N LYS A 73 20.89 -0.03 11.10
CA LYS A 73 21.81 -0.65 12.08
C LYS A 73 21.96 0.11 13.40
N ASN A 74 21.64 1.41 13.43
CA ASN A 74 21.75 2.23 14.64
C ASN A 74 20.43 2.32 15.44
N VAL A 75 19.38 1.62 15.00
CA VAL A 75 18.10 1.59 15.72
C VAL A 75 18.25 0.76 17.00
N GLU A 76 17.79 1.32 18.12
CA GLU A 76 17.90 0.70 19.44
C GLU A 76 17.07 -0.59 19.55
N GLY A 77 17.67 -1.64 20.12
CA GLY A 77 17.02 -2.94 20.32
C GLY A 77 16.96 -3.83 19.07
N LEU A 78 17.64 -3.43 17.98
CA LEU A 78 17.82 -4.26 16.79
C LEU A 78 18.80 -5.40 17.09
N LYS A 79 18.37 -6.64 16.85
CA LYS A 79 19.16 -7.85 17.04
C LYS A 79 19.77 -8.36 15.74
N ASN A 80 18.98 -8.46 14.68
CA ASN A 80 19.45 -8.86 13.35
C ASN A 80 18.78 -8.03 12.26
N ILE A 81 19.48 -7.88 11.14
CA ILE A 81 18.99 -7.26 9.92
C ILE A 81 19.24 -8.20 8.74
N THR A 82 18.19 -8.47 7.97
CA THR A 82 18.25 -9.30 6.77
C THR A 82 17.63 -8.53 5.63
N SER A 83 18.37 -8.33 4.55
CA SER A 83 17.90 -7.60 3.38
C SER A 83 17.89 -8.48 2.13
N THR A 84 16.80 -8.43 1.38
CA THR A 84 16.65 -9.09 0.08
C THR A 84 16.38 -8.02 -0.97
N SER A 85 17.23 -7.93 -1.97
CA SER A 85 17.06 -7.01 -3.10
C SER A 85 16.75 -7.80 -4.36
N MET A 86 15.67 -7.42 -5.03
CA MET A 86 15.22 -8.00 -6.29
C MET A 86 15.03 -6.88 -7.30
N SER A 87 14.85 -7.25 -8.57
CA SER A 87 14.48 -6.26 -9.59
C SER A 87 13.24 -5.48 -9.15
N ASN A 88 13.31 -4.15 -9.23
CA ASN A 88 12.27 -3.22 -8.81
C ASN A 88 11.94 -3.11 -7.32
N VAL A 89 12.54 -3.91 -6.41
CA VAL A 89 12.11 -3.91 -5.00
C VAL A 89 13.23 -4.26 -4.02
N SER A 90 13.29 -3.50 -2.93
CA SER A 90 14.10 -3.79 -1.75
C SER A 90 13.21 -4.16 -0.57
N ASN A 91 13.51 -5.28 0.10
CA ASN A 91 12.85 -5.68 1.34
C ASN A 91 13.89 -5.87 2.44
N ILE A 92 13.75 -5.12 3.54
CA ILE A 92 14.61 -5.20 4.71
C ILE A 92 13.78 -5.68 5.88
N THR A 93 14.18 -6.80 6.46
CA THR A 93 13.59 -7.38 7.67
C THR A 93 14.47 -7.10 8.87
N LEU A 94 13.88 -6.51 9.91
CA LEU A 94 14.51 -6.12 11.16
C LEU A 94 13.97 -7.03 12.27
N GLU A 95 14.86 -7.80 12.90
CA GLU A 95 14.57 -8.60 14.10
C GLU A 95 14.96 -7.80 15.34
N PHE A 96 14.05 -7.66 16.28
CA PHE A 96 14.26 -7.00 17.57
C PHE A 96 14.26 -8.02 18.71
N ASP A 97 14.76 -7.61 19.88
CA ASP A 97 14.68 -8.43 21.09
C ASP A 97 13.24 -8.65 21.57
N PHE A 98 13.00 -9.82 22.19
CA PHE A 98 11.70 -10.14 22.79
C PHE A 98 11.37 -9.18 23.94
N GLY A 99 10.14 -8.67 23.97
CA GLY A 99 9.67 -7.70 24.96
C GLY A 99 9.91 -6.23 24.59
N GLN A 100 10.56 -5.97 23.45
CA GLN A 100 10.73 -4.61 22.92
C GLN A 100 9.37 -4.01 22.53
N ASN A 101 9.18 -2.72 22.81
CA ASN A 101 7.98 -2.00 22.39
C ASN A 101 8.04 -1.74 20.87
N MET A 102 7.21 -2.47 20.10
CA MET A 102 7.20 -2.39 18.63
C MET A 102 6.71 -1.06 18.09
N ASP A 103 5.90 -0.29 18.84
CA ASP A 103 5.50 1.06 18.42
C ASP A 103 6.70 2.00 18.47
N LYS A 104 7.49 1.96 19.55
CA LYS A 104 8.73 2.73 19.66
C LYS A 104 9.76 2.30 18.60
N ALA A 105 9.91 1.00 18.38
CA ALA A 105 10.78 0.49 17.33
C ALA A 105 10.33 0.97 15.94
N THR A 106 9.02 0.97 15.66
CA THR A 106 8.48 1.48 14.38
C THR A 106 8.79 2.97 14.19
N THR A 107 8.66 3.78 15.24
CA THR A 107 9.02 5.20 15.19
C THR A 107 10.51 5.39 14.96
N GLY A 108 11.37 4.68 15.69
CA GLY A 108 12.82 4.77 15.50
C GLY A 108 13.28 4.32 14.11
N VAL A 109 12.66 3.28 13.56
CA VAL A 109 12.88 2.85 12.17
C VAL A 109 12.45 3.94 11.19
N ARG A 110 11.27 4.55 11.40
CA ARG A 110 10.79 5.67 10.56
C ARG A 110 11.76 6.85 10.54
N GLU A 111 12.21 7.27 11.72
CA GLU A 111 13.19 8.36 11.83
C GLU A 111 14.53 8.01 11.16
N ALA A 112 14.96 6.75 11.24
CA ALA A 112 16.18 6.30 10.58
C ALA A 112 16.06 6.32 9.05
N ILE A 113 14.93 5.88 8.48
CA ILE A 113 14.71 5.88 7.02
C ILE A 113 14.49 7.29 6.46
N ASP A 114 13.78 8.16 7.18
CA ASP A 114 13.47 9.53 6.73
C ASP A 114 14.74 10.38 6.62
N SER A 115 15.81 9.98 7.33
CA SER A 115 17.12 10.63 7.25
C SER A 115 17.95 10.26 6.01
N VAL A 116 17.49 9.29 5.20
CA VAL A 116 18.21 8.78 4.03
C VAL A 116 17.69 9.42 2.76
N LYS A 117 18.59 9.97 1.95
CA LYS A 117 18.22 10.48 0.63
C LYS A 117 18.21 9.32 -0.38
N LEU A 118 17.01 8.92 -0.78
CA LEU A 118 16.77 7.93 -1.82
C LEU A 118 16.78 8.58 -3.22
N PRO A 119 17.03 7.82 -4.30
CA PRO A 119 16.91 8.33 -5.66
C PRO A 119 15.46 8.71 -5.99
N ASP A 120 15.25 9.68 -6.88
CA ASP A 120 13.91 10.18 -7.27
C ASP A 120 13.03 9.09 -7.90
N THR A 121 13.63 8.00 -8.37
CA THR A 121 12.92 6.83 -8.91
C THR A 121 12.38 5.89 -7.84
N ALA A 122 12.83 6.00 -6.58
CA ALA A 122 12.36 5.19 -5.48
C ALA A 122 11.08 5.79 -4.88
N GLN A 123 10.11 4.93 -4.60
CA GLN A 123 8.94 5.29 -3.80
C GLN A 123 9.32 5.36 -2.31
N ASP A 124 8.50 6.06 -1.53
CA ASP A 124 8.70 6.14 -0.09
C ASP A 124 8.67 4.74 0.56
N PRO A 125 9.63 4.42 1.45
CA PRO A 125 9.66 3.12 2.11
C PRO A 125 8.42 2.93 3.01
N SER A 126 7.78 1.77 2.88
CA SER A 126 6.66 1.38 3.73
C SER A 126 7.13 0.48 4.86
N ILE A 127 6.76 0.80 6.10
CA ILE A 127 7.07 0.01 7.29
C ILE A 127 5.84 -0.81 7.68
N SER A 128 6.00 -2.13 7.72
CA SER A 128 4.96 -3.07 8.13
C SER A 128 5.44 -3.89 9.32
N LYS A 129 4.55 -4.10 10.31
CA LYS A 129 4.83 -5.00 11.42
C LYS A 129 4.55 -6.43 10.98
N PHE A 130 5.44 -7.35 11.32
CA PHE A 130 5.15 -8.76 11.10
C PHE A 130 4.02 -9.18 12.03
N SER A 131 2.97 -9.78 11.47
CA SER A 131 1.83 -10.25 12.23
C SER A 131 1.54 -11.68 11.84
N ILE A 132 1.43 -12.58 12.82
CA ILE A 132 0.99 -13.96 12.58
C ILE A 132 -0.41 -14.02 11.96
N ASN A 133 -1.20 -12.96 12.06
CA ASN A 133 -2.52 -12.84 11.45
C ASN A 133 -2.46 -12.72 9.92
N THR A 134 -1.28 -12.47 9.33
CA THR A 134 -1.11 -12.46 7.86
C THR A 134 -0.93 -13.85 7.27
N PHE A 135 -0.75 -14.89 8.09
CA PHE A 135 -0.74 -16.26 7.58
C PHE A 135 -2.15 -16.69 7.17
N PRO A 136 -2.33 -17.27 5.97
CA PRO A 136 -3.62 -17.78 5.54
C PRO A 136 -4.10 -18.87 6.51
N VAL A 137 -5.27 -18.65 7.12
CA VAL A 137 -5.91 -19.65 7.99
C VAL A 137 -6.65 -20.70 7.17
N ILE A 138 -7.17 -20.30 6.01
CA ILE A 138 -7.87 -21.15 5.05
C ILE A 138 -7.35 -20.81 3.65
N SER A 139 -7.04 -21.85 2.87
CA SER A 139 -6.76 -21.73 1.44
C SER A 139 -7.81 -22.52 0.68
N LEU A 140 -8.47 -21.88 -0.27
CA LEU A 140 -9.50 -22.48 -1.10
C LEU A 140 -9.05 -22.44 -2.56
N SER A 141 -9.42 -23.45 -3.33
CA SER A 141 -9.23 -23.48 -4.77
C SER A 141 -10.60 -23.51 -5.44
N VAL A 142 -10.80 -22.64 -6.42
CA VAL A 142 -12.05 -22.53 -7.16
C VAL A 142 -11.84 -23.09 -8.56
N SER A 143 -12.75 -23.94 -9.01
CA SER A 143 -12.74 -24.54 -10.34
C SER A 143 -14.15 -24.52 -10.92
N GLY A 144 -14.26 -24.33 -12.23
CA GLY A 144 -15.53 -24.36 -12.95
C GLY A 144 -15.31 -24.72 -14.43
N GLU A 145 -16.41 -25.04 -15.12
CA GLU A 145 -16.39 -25.30 -16.58
C GLU A 145 -16.34 -24.00 -17.39
N SER A 146 -16.64 -22.86 -16.75
CA SER A 146 -16.54 -21.51 -17.31
C SER A 146 -15.08 -21.11 -17.55
N GLY A 147 -14.85 -20.17 -18.47
CA GLY A 147 -13.53 -19.59 -18.69
C GLY A 147 -12.97 -18.90 -17.43
N LEU A 148 -11.65 -18.80 -17.33
CA LEU A 148 -10.98 -18.20 -16.15
C LEU A 148 -11.38 -16.73 -15.92
N GLU A 149 -11.73 -15.99 -16.99
CA GLU A 149 -12.25 -14.61 -16.91
C GLU A 149 -13.56 -14.55 -16.11
N ASP A 150 -14.55 -15.36 -16.50
CA ASP A 150 -15.85 -15.42 -15.80
C ASP A 150 -15.69 -15.91 -14.37
N LEU A 151 -14.85 -16.93 -14.16
CA LEU A 151 -14.58 -17.47 -12.82
C LEU A 151 -13.95 -16.42 -11.91
N THR A 152 -12.97 -15.67 -12.42
CA THR A 152 -12.32 -14.58 -11.69
C THR A 152 -13.34 -13.51 -11.30
N LYS A 153 -14.23 -13.16 -12.23
CA LYS A 153 -15.27 -12.17 -11.98
C LYS A 153 -16.22 -12.62 -10.87
N THR A 154 -16.74 -13.84 -10.94
CA THR A 154 -17.61 -14.40 -9.88
C THR A 154 -16.91 -14.43 -8.52
N VAL A 155 -15.63 -14.82 -8.48
CA VAL A 155 -14.87 -14.85 -7.22
C VAL A 155 -14.64 -13.45 -6.66
N THR A 156 -14.33 -12.47 -7.51
CA THR A 156 -14.02 -11.10 -7.09
C THR A 156 -15.28 -10.32 -6.70
N ASP A 157 -16.37 -10.47 -7.45
CA ASP A 157 -17.58 -9.66 -7.27
C ASP A 157 -18.54 -10.24 -6.22
N GLU A 158 -18.55 -11.57 -6.04
CA GLU A 158 -19.49 -12.24 -5.13
C GLU A 158 -18.80 -12.95 -3.96
N VAL A 159 -17.82 -13.82 -4.23
CA VAL A 159 -17.23 -14.69 -3.19
C VAL A 159 -16.36 -13.91 -2.22
N GLN A 160 -15.46 -13.05 -2.73
CA GLN A 160 -14.56 -12.25 -1.90
C GLN A 160 -15.34 -11.33 -0.94
N PRO A 161 -16.29 -10.48 -1.40
CA PRO A 161 -17.06 -9.63 -0.50
C PRO A 161 -17.89 -10.42 0.51
N ALA A 162 -18.43 -11.57 0.11
CA ALA A 162 -19.19 -12.43 1.02
C ALA A 162 -18.31 -12.99 2.15
N LEU A 163 -17.06 -13.34 1.87
CA LEU A 163 -16.10 -13.83 2.87
C LEU A 163 -15.56 -12.68 3.74
N GLU A 164 -15.23 -11.54 3.15
CA GLU A 164 -14.77 -10.35 3.89
C GLU A 164 -15.84 -9.80 4.84
N GLY A 165 -17.13 -10.00 4.53
CA GLY A 165 -18.25 -9.61 5.39
C GLY A 165 -18.46 -10.49 6.63
N LEU A 166 -17.73 -11.60 6.78
CA LEU A 166 -17.86 -12.49 7.94
C LEU A 166 -17.10 -11.93 9.16
N ASP A 167 -17.70 -12.06 10.34
CA ASP A 167 -17.06 -11.63 11.59
C ASP A 167 -15.76 -12.42 11.84
N GLY A 168 -14.68 -11.70 12.15
CA GLY A 168 -13.34 -12.25 12.35
C GLY A 168 -12.47 -12.40 11.10
N VAL A 169 -12.95 -12.05 9.91
CA VAL A 169 -12.12 -12.05 8.69
C VAL A 169 -11.42 -10.71 8.52
N ALA A 170 -10.08 -10.73 8.53
CA ALA A 170 -9.27 -9.51 8.37
C ALA A 170 -9.05 -9.12 6.90
N SER A 171 -8.84 -10.10 6.02
CA SER A 171 -8.61 -9.88 4.59
C SER A 171 -8.79 -11.17 3.80
N VAL A 172 -9.22 -11.07 2.55
CA VAL A 172 -9.25 -12.19 1.58
C VAL A 172 -8.32 -11.84 0.43
N GLN A 173 -7.46 -12.77 0.03
CA GLN A 173 -6.51 -12.58 -1.08
C GLN A 173 -6.81 -13.60 -2.18
N ILE A 174 -6.93 -13.10 -3.42
CA ILE A 174 -7.13 -13.94 -4.61
C ILE A 174 -5.76 -14.16 -5.27
N ALA A 175 -5.51 -15.38 -5.71
CA ALA A 175 -4.31 -15.76 -6.46
C ALA A 175 -4.71 -16.51 -7.73
N GLY A 176 -3.94 -16.33 -8.82
CA GLY A 176 -4.19 -17.01 -10.10
C GLY A 176 -5.36 -16.44 -10.91
N GLN A 177 -5.76 -15.21 -10.62
CA GLN A 177 -6.85 -14.52 -11.34
C GLN A 177 -6.48 -14.17 -12.79
N PHE A 178 -7.49 -14.13 -13.65
CA PHE A 178 -7.37 -13.58 -15.00
C PHE A 178 -7.50 -12.06 -14.94
N VAL A 179 -6.43 -11.34 -15.26
CA VAL A 179 -6.43 -9.87 -15.34
C VAL A 179 -6.56 -9.46 -16.79
N LYS A 180 -7.63 -8.71 -17.10
CA LYS A 180 -7.86 -8.17 -18.44
C LYS A 180 -6.96 -6.94 -18.66
N GLU A 181 -5.99 -7.06 -19.55
CA GLU A 181 -5.08 -5.98 -19.93
C GLU A 181 -5.36 -5.51 -21.36
N VAL A 182 -5.34 -4.19 -21.58
CA VAL A 182 -5.41 -3.60 -22.92
C VAL A 182 -4.03 -3.07 -23.31
N LYS A 183 -3.39 -3.74 -24.27
CA LYS A 183 -2.09 -3.33 -24.79
C LYS A 183 -2.24 -2.41 -25.99
N LEU A 184 -1.76 -1.18 -25.86
CA LEU A 184 -1.67 -0.22 -26.95
C LEU A 184 -0.40 -0.47 -27.76
N THR A 185 -0.54 -0.68 -29.08
CA THR A 185 0.59 -0.83 -30.00
C THR A 185 0.50 0.26 -31.05
N PHE A 186 1.57 1.07 -31.16
CA PHE A 186 1.60 2.22 -32.05
C PHE A 186 2.30 1.89 -33.37
N ASP A 187 1.74 2.38 -34.48
CA ASP A 187 2.36 2.32 -35.80
C ASP A 187 3.24 3.56 -36.02
N GLN A 188 4.55 3.36 -35.99
CA GLN A 188 5.53 4.45 -36.07
C GLN A 188 5.46 5.23 -37.39
N ALA A 189 5.10 4.59 -38.49
CA ALA A 189 5.00 5.27 -39.78
C ALA A 189 3.82 6.25 -39.79
N LYS A 190 2.70 5.85 -39.19
CA LYS A 190 1.52 6.73 -39.03
C LYS A 190 1.78 7.85 -38.04
N LEU A 191 2.42 7.55 -36.90
CA LEU A 191 2.79 8.58 -35.92
C LEU A 191 3.66 9.68 -36.57
N ALA A 192 4.67 9.29 -37.35
CA ALA A 192 5.52 10.23 -38.08
C ALA A 192 4.73 11.07 -39.11
N GLN A 193 3.79 10.46 -39.83
CA GLN A 193 2.94 11.17 -40.80
C GLN A 193 2.07 12.25 -40.16
N TYR A 194 1.58 12.00 -38.94
CA TYR A 194 0.75 12.94 -38.18
C TYR A 194 1.56 13.85 -37.23
N GLY A 195 2.90 13.78 -37.25
CA GLY A 195 3.76 14.59 -36.38
C GLY A 195 3.62 14.28 -34.88
N LEU A 196 3.18 13.06 -34.54
CA LEU A 196 2.92 12.62 -33.17
C LEU A 196 4.08 11.74 -32.66
N THR A 197 4.35 11.81 -31.36
CA THR A 197 5.22 10.86 -30.66
C THR A 197 4.38 9.92 -29.80
N GLU A 198 4.93 8.75 -29.44
CA GLU A 198 4.25 7.83 -28.52
C GLU A 198 3.88 8.52 -27.20
N ASP A 199 4.77 9.36 -26.66
CA ASP A 199 4.54 10.03 -25.39
C ASP A 199 3.45 11.10 -25.50
N SER A 200 3.39 11.82 -26.63
CA SER A 200 2.27 12.73 -26.91
C SER A 200 0.94 12.00 -26.95
N VAL A 201 0.88 10.81 -27.57
CA VAL A 201 -0.35 10.01 -27.60
C VAL A 201 -0.72 9.48 -26.21
N LYS A 202 0.25 8.99 -25.43
CA LYS A 202 0.01 8.55 -24.04
C LYS A 202 -0.56 9.69 -23.19
N GLN A 203 0.02 10.88 -23.28
CA GLN A 203 -0.46 12.07 -22.55
C GLN A 203 -1.88 12.47 -22.97
N MET A 204 -2.20 12.39 -24.27
CA MET A 204 -3.55 12.67 -24.75
C MET A 204 -4.56 11.65 -24.23
N ILE A 205 -4.24 10.35 -24.28
CA ILE A 205 -5.11 9.29 -23.73
C ILE A 205 -5.37 9.51 -22.23
N GLN A 206 -4.32 9.82 -21.47
CA GLN A 206 -4.43 10.13 -20.04
C GLN A 206 -5.24 11.40 -19.78
N GLY A 207 -5.07 12.42 -20.61
CA GLY A 207 -5.81 13.69 -20.51
C GLY A 207 -7.26 13.60 -20.94
N SER A 208 -7.64 12.64 -21.79
CA SER A 208 -9.03 12.41 -22.20
C SER A 208 -9.82 11.60 -21.16
N ALA A 209 -9.15 10.77 -20.37
CA ALA A 209 -9.77 9.90 -19.37
C ALA A 209 -10.16 10.61 -18.05
N VAL A 210 -10.35 11.93 -18.07
CA VAL A 210 -10.60 12.74 -16.87
C VAL A 210 -12.09 13.07 -16.70
N ASN A 211 -12.56 13.01 -15.45
CA ASN A 211 -13.91 13.39 -15.08
C ASN A 211 -13.89 14.81 -14.49
N VAL A 212 -14.51 15.77 -15.18
CA VAL A 212 -14.43 17.20 -14.79
C VAL A 212 -15.81 17.71 -14.38
N PRO A 213 -16.00 18.11 -13.10
CA PRO A 213 -17.23 18.77 -12.68
C PRO A 213 -17.27 20.20 -13.23
N LEU A 214 -18.32 20.54 -13.95
CA LEU A 214 -18.54 21.89 -14.49
C LEU A 214 -19.26 22.82 -13.51
N GLY A 215 -19.68 22.28 -12.36
CA GLY A 215 -20.38 23.02 -11.31
C GLY A 215 -21.89 22.80 -11.33
N ILE A 216 -22.59 23.61 -10.56
CA ILE A 216 -24.04 23.53 -10.38
C ILE A 216 -24.72 24.55 -11.28
N PHE A 217 -25.67 24.09 -12.10
CA PHE A 217 -26.44 24.93 -13.00
C PHE A 217 -27.93 24.83 -12.64
N THR A 218 -28.64 25.94 -12.74
CA THR A 218 -30.10 25.97 -12.56
C THR A 218 -30.78 25.52 -13.86
N LEU A 219 -31.34 24.31 -13.87
CA LEU A 219 -32.11 23.79 -15.01
C LEU A 219 -33.60 23.80 -14.61
N GLY A 220 -34.32 24.82 -15.07
CA GLY A 220 -35.73 25.01 -14.71
C GLY A 220 -35.90 25.53 -13.27
N LYS A 221 -36.48 24.71 -12.39
CA LYS A 221 -36.68 25.04 -10.96
C LYS A 221 -35.75 24.28 -10.00
N THR A 222 -34.82 23.49 -10.54
CA THR A 222 -33.89 22.69 -9.72
C THR A 222 -32.44 22.96 -10.13
N GLU A 223 -31.58 22.97 -9.12
CA GLU A 223 -30.14 23.04 -9.30
C GLU A 223 -29.60 21.63 -9.55
N LYS A 224 -28.79 21.49 -10.59
CA LYS A 224 -28.18 20.21 -10.97
C LYS A 224 -26.68 20.38 -11.15
N SER A 225 -25.91 19.47 -10.57
CA SER A 225 -24.48 19.35 -10.85
C SER A 225 -24.28 18.79 -12.25
N ILE A 226 -23.57 19.51 -13.10
CA ILE A 226 -23.17 19.04 -14.42
C ILE A 226 -21.73 18.56 -14.34
N VAL A 227 -21.48 17.34 -14.83
CA VAL A 227 -20.18 16.70 -14.82
C VAL A 227 -19.95 16.10 -16.20
N VAL A 228 -18.75 16.32 -16.76
CA VAL A 228 -18.32 15.68 -18.01
C VAL A 228 -17.59 14.39 -17.66
N ASP A 229 -18.23 13.25 -17.96
CA ASP A 229 -17.63 11.93 -17.77
C ASP A 229 -16.76 11.57 -18.98
N GLY A 230 -15.45 11.71 -18.85
CA GLY A 230 -14.46 11.29 -19.83
C GLY A 230 -13.96 9.85 -19.65
N ARG A 231 -14.56 9.03 -18.78
CA ARG A 231 -14.06 7.69 -18.50
C ARG A 231 -14.11 6.80 -19.74
N ILE A 232 -12.96 6.21 -20.07
CA ILE A 232 -12.85 5.16 -21.08
C ILE A 232 -13.16 3.82 -20.39
N ALA A 233 -14.40 3.34 -20.53
CA ALA A 233 -14.87 2.13 -19.84
C ALA A 233 -14.81 0.89 -20.73
N THR A 234 -14.91 1.05 -22.05
CA THR A 234 -14.94 -0.05 -23.00
C THR A 234 -13.79 0.03 -24.01
N LEU A 235 -13.51 -1.11 -24.66
CA LEU A 235 -12.53 -1.16 -25.74
C LEU A 235 -12.96 -0.27 -26.93
N ASP A 236 -14.27 -0.13 -27.15
CA ASP A 236 -14.77 0.67 -28.26
C ASP A 236 -14.66 2.17 -27.96
N ASP A 237 -14.81 2.60 -26.70
CA ASP A 237 -14.49 3.98 -26.29
C ASP A 237 -13.02 4.32 -26.57
N LEU A 238 -12.12 3.36 -26.30
CA LEU A 238 -10.69 3.54 -26.56
C LEU A 238 -10.37 3.60 -28.06
N LYS A 239 -11.10 2.84 -28.90
CA LYS A 239 -10.94 2.89 -30.38
C LYS A 239 -11.50 4.16 -30.99
N ASN A 240 -12.59 4.67 -30.43
CA ASN A 240 -13.26 5.88 -30.89
C ASN A 240 -12.62 7.16 -30.33
N LEU A 241 -11.58 7.01 -29.50
CA LEU A 241 -10.85 8.15 -28.98
C LEU A 241 -10.15 8.90 -30.11
N GLU A 242 -10.64 10.10 -30.39
CA GLU A 242 -10.06 10.98 -31.39
C GLU A 242 -8.78 11.60 -30.84
N ILE A 243 -7.66 11.26 -31.48
CA ILE A 243 -6.35 11.87 -31.19
C ILE A 243 -6.18 13.04 -32.15
N PRO A 244 -6.25 14.30 -31.67
CA PRO A 244 -6.13 15.46 -32.54
C PRO A 244 -4.74 15.47 -33.19
N ALA A 245 -4.71 15.38 -34.53
CA ALA A 245 -3.47 15.53 -35.28
C ALA A 245 -2.99 16.98 -35.17
N ILE A 246 -1.77 17.18 -34.66
CA ILE A 246 -1.12 18.48 -34.72
C ILE A 246 -0.53 18.59 -36.13
N PRO A 247 -1.08 19.43 -37.04
CA PRO A 247 -0.52 19.55 -38.37
C PRO A 247 0.95 19.94 -38.27
N ALA A 248 1.77 19.36 -39.13
CA ALA A 248 3.24 19.41 -39.13
C ALA A 248 3.89 20.81 -39.31
N GLY A 249 3.14 21.90 -39.08
CA GLY A 249 3.62 23.27 -39.02
C GLY A 249 3.38 24.01 -37.70
N ALA A 250 2.62 23.45 -36.73
CA ALA A 250 2.26 24.14 -35.49
C ALA A 250 3.08 23.72 -34.26
N GLY A 251 3.75 22.56 -34.28
CA GLY A 251 4.52 22.04 -33.15
C GLY A 251 5.85 22.78 -32.87
N ALA A 252 6.32 23.61 -33.79
CA ALA A 252 7.57 24.36 -33.63
C ALA A 252 7.42 25.65 -32.79
N ALA A 253 6.19 26.08 -32.46
CA ALA A 253 5.97 27.33 -31.72
C ALA A 253 5.93 27.16 -30.18
N GLY A 254 5.80 25.92 -29.67
CA GLY A 254 5.65 25.66 -28.23
C GLY A 254 6.95 25.27 -27.49
N ALA A 255 7.97 24.80 -28.20
CA ALA A 255 9.20 24.27 -27.58
C ALA A 255 10.25 25.36 -27.22
N GLY A 256 9.94 26.64 -27.41
CA GLY A 256 10.89 27.76 -27.21
C GLY A 256 10.65 28.67 -26.00
N ALA A 257 9.57 28.49 -25.23
CA ALA A 257 9.19 29.44 -24.18
C ALA A 257 9.47 28.93 -22.75
N GLY A 258 10.56 28.18 -22.55
CA GLY A 258 10.93 27.59 -21.26
C GLY A 258 12.40 27.75 -20.90
N GLN A 259 13.11 28.75 -21.44
CA GLN A 259 14.48 29.04 -20.99
C GLN A 259 14.86 30.51 -21.25
N ALA A 260 14.36 31.41 -20.42
CA ALA A 260 14.94 32.75 -20.27
C ALA A 260 15.02 33.04 -18.76
N GLY A 261 16.27 33.10 -18.29
CA GLY A 261 16.60 33.10 -16.88
C GLY A 261 16.06 34.29 -16.10
N ALA A 262 15.80 34.02 -14.81
CA ALA A 262 15.75 35.03 -13.77
C ALA A 262 17.17 35.62 -13.58
N GLY A 263 17.55 36.51 -14.50
CA GLY A 263 18.74 37.35 -14.43
C GLY A 263 18.31 38.78 -14.12
N MET A 264 18.35 39.14 -12.84
CA MET A 264 18.14 40.50 -12.34
C MET A 264 19.22 41.44 -12.91
N PRO A 265 18.90 42.55 -13.60
CA PRO A 265 19.88 43.60 -13.84
C PRO A 265 19.75 44.68 -12.78
N GLY A 266 20.87 44.93 -12.09
CA GLY A 266 21.03 46.05 -11.18
C GLY A 266 20.92 47.39 -11.91
N ALA A 267 20.18 48.32 -11.31
CA ALA A 267 20.20 49.73 -11.67
C ALA A 267 21.29 50.43 -10.85
N GLY A 268 22.41 50.73 -11.49
CA GLY A 268 23.46 51.58 -10.97
C GLY A 268 23.29 53.03 -11.44
N ALA A 269 23.22 53.93 -10.47
CA ALA A 269 23.79 55.29 -10.40
C ALA A 269 23.60 56.31 -11.56
N GLY A 270 23.12 57.50 -11.19
CA GLY A 270 23.29 58.72 -11.98
C GLY A 270 22.67 59.96 -11.35
N ALA A 271 23.45 60.68 -10.54
CA ALA A 271 23.13 61.95 -9.92
C ALA A 271 23.05 63.11 -10.94
N THR A 272 22.12 64.05 -10.72
CA THR A 272 22.10 65.51 -11.04
C THR A 272 20.67 65.97 -10.65
N GLY A 273 20.35 67.07 -9.98
CA GLY A 273 21.00 68.33 -9.71
C GLY A 273 19.99 69.46 -10.02
N ALA A 274 19.71 70.32 -9.04
CA ALA A 274 19.03 71.64 -9.10
C ALA A 274 17.49 71.70 -9.02
N GLY A 275 17.00 72.53 -8.08
CA GLY A 275 15.62 73.01 -7.97
C GLY A 275 15.10 73.01 -6.55
#